data_AF-J3DJN6-F1
#
_entry.id   AF-J3DJN6-F1
#
_cell.length_a   1.000
_cell.length_b   1.000
_cell.length_c   1.000
_cell.angle_alpha   90.00
_cell.angle_beta   90.00
_cell.angle_gamma   90.00
#
_symmetry.space_group_name_H-M   'P 1'
#
loop_
_entity.id
_entity.type
_entity.pdbx_description
1 polymer ?
#
loop_
_entity_poly.entity_id
_entity_poly.type
_entity_poly.pdbx_seq_one_letter_code
_entity_poly.pdbx_strand_id
1 'polypeptide(L)'
;MRTSLKTKFKSVSATAMLAVVACLPMTAHAGLFDDDEARKAILDLRSKVDALQKDVANKTDKTSALSLSDQNDQLRQEIARLRGQIEVLTNELSNTQQRQKDFYVDLDARLRKLEPQKVTIDGKESSVDLNEQKSYDAALNLFKGGDYKGAGAAFSDFLKRYPQSGYAPSAQYWVGNALYAQRDYKGAIAAQQAVMKNYPDSPKVADAMLNIGSSYIELKDKAAAKKSLDALIAKYPESPAAQTGKEKLATLK
;
A
#
# COMPACT_ATOMS: atom_id res chain seq x y z
N MET A 1 60.72 27.20 3.25
CA MET A 1 61.36 28.26 2.43
C MET A 1 62.63 27.66 1.82
N ARG A 2 62.89 27.94 0.53
CA ARG A 2 64.05 27.56 -0.29
C ARG A 2 63.88 26.39 -1.26
N THR A 3 63.56 26.85 -2.46
CA THR A 3 63.75 26.34 -3.81
C THR A 3 65.22 26.10 -4.20
N SER A 4 65.36 25.35 -5.29
CA SER A 4 66.42 25.43 -6.32
C SER A 4 67.71 24.66 -6.07
N LEU A 5 68.08 23.80 -7.04
CA LEU A 5 69.38 23.93 -7.70
C LEU A 5 69.32 23.44 -9.15
N LYS A 6 69.86 24.27 -10.04
CA LYS A 6 69.93 24.12 -11.50
C LYS A 6 71.29 23.54 -11.93
N THR A 7 71.25 22.69 -12.96
CA THR A 7 72.10 22.58 -14.18
C THR A 7 73.64 22.69 -14.19
N LYS A 8 74.22 21.72 -14.93
CA LYS A 8 75.31 21.77 -15.96
C LYS A 8 76.76 22.09 -15.53
N PHE A 9 77.70 21.29 -16.01
CA PHE A 9 78.94 21.79 -16.64
C PHE A 9 79.55 20.75 -17.63
N LYS A 10 80.14 21.26 -18.71
CA LYS A 10 80.77 20.58 -19.87
C LYS A 10 82.30 20.77 -19.81
N SER A 11 83.01 20.06 -20.72
CA SER A 11 84.28 20.45 -21.39
C SER A 11 85.59 20.07 -20.63
N VAL A 12 86.76 19.79 -21.23
CA VAL A 12 87.31 19.79 -22.61
C VAL A 12 88.77 19.26 -22.57
N SER A 13 89.41 19.10 -23.75
CA SER A 13 90.87 19.07 -24.06
C SER A 13 91.54 17.69 -24.24
N ALA A 14 92.44 17.44 -25.20
CA ALA A 14 93.05 18.26 -26.25
C ALA A 14 93.77 17.39 -27.31
N THR A 15 93.79 17.93 -28.53
CA THR A 15 94.71 17.80 -29.69
C THR A 15 96.20 17.58 -29.33
N ALA A 16 97.12 17.04 -30.13
CA ALA A 16 97.43 17.29 -31.55
C ALA A 16 98.56 16.35 -32.09
N MET A 17 98.63 16.23 -33.44
CA MET A 17 99.79 16.02 -34.36
C MET A 17 100.70 14.78 -34.17
N LEU A 18 100.76 13.76 -35.05
CA LEU A 18 100.95 13.65 -36.53
C LEU A 18 102.43 13.80 -36.98
N ALA A 19 103.06 12.66 -37.29
CA ALA A 19 104.22 12.55 -38.18
C ALA A 19 104.23 11.16 -38.86
N VAL A 20 104.32 11.19 -40.18
CA VAL A 20 104.19 10.10 -41.17
C VAL A 20 105.59 9.69 -41.69
N VAL A 21 105.66 8.59 -42.46
CA VAL A 21 106.72 8.15 -43.43
C VAL A 21 107.58 6.98 -42.88
N ALA A 22 107.78 5.82 -43.52
CA ALA A 22 107.72 5.41 -44.93
C ALA A 22 107.48 3.88 -45.09
N CYS A 23 106.93 3.53 -46.25
CA CYS A 23 106.60 2.20 -46.78
C CYS A 23 107.79 1.23 -46.95
N LEU A 24 107.51 -0.07 -46.77
CA LEU A 24 107.89 -1.12 -47.73
C LEU A 24 106.72 -2.12 -47.87
N PRO A 25 106.37 -2.57 -49.09
CA PRO A 25 105.22 -3.43 -49.33
C PRO A 25 105.62 -4.91 -49.23
N MET A 26 105.06 -5.65 -48.26
CA MET A 26 104.99 -7.11 -48.36
C MET A 26 103.63 -7.50 -48.92
N THR A 27 103.66 -8.02 -50.13
CA THR A 27 102.56 -8.70 -50.80
C THR A 27 102.21 -9.98 -50.06
N ALA A 28 101.40 -9.87 -48.99
CA ALA A 28 100.76 -11.03 -48.36
C ALA A 28 99.55 -11.46 -49.21
N HIS A 29 99.74 -12.52 -49.99
CA HIS A 29 98.64 -13.23 -50.64
C HIS A 29 97.88 -14.09 -49.60
N ALA A 30 96.60 -13.75 -49.43
CA ALA A 30 95.46 -14.62 -49.15
C ALA A 30 95.53 -15.66 -48.01
N GLY A 31 94.85 -15.34 -46.91
CA GLY A 31 93.94 -16.27 -46.23
C GLY A 31 92.49 -15.86 -46.53
N LEU A 32 92.11 -15.88 -47.82
CA LEU A 32 90.81 -15.41 -48.34
C LEU A 32 89.71 -16.48 -48.29
N PHE A 33 89.97 -17.65 -47.69
CA PHE A 33 89.09 -18.83 -47.82
C PHE A 33 88.33 -19.24 -46.54
N ASP A 34 88.63 -18.67 -45.37
CA ASP A 34 87.92 -18.96 -44.11
C ASP A 34 86.82 -17.91 -43.78
N ASP A 35 86.94 -16.70 -44.36
CA ASP A 35 86.00 -15.59 -44.15
C ASP A 35 84.67 -15.81 -44.89
N ASP A 36 84.68 -16.52 -46.02
CA ASP A 36 83.46 -16.78 -46.80
C ASP A 36 82.53 -17.82 -46.15
N GLU A 37 83.10 -18.84 -45.51
CA GLU A 37 82.33 -19.85 -44.78
C GLU A 37 81.82 -19.29 -43.45
N ALA A 38 82.65 -18.53 -42.73
CA ALA A 38 82.23 -17.77 -41.56
C ALA A 38 81.12 -16.76 -41.90
N ARG A 39 81.24 -16.03 -43.01
CA ARG A 39 80.22 -15.09 -43.48
C ARG A 39 78.92 -15.81 -43.85
N LYS A 40 78.98 -16.97 -44.51
CA LYS A 40 77.80 -17.82 -44.76
C LYS A 40 77.15 -18.30 -43.47
N ALA A 41 77.93 -18.77 -42.51
CA ALA A 41 77.41 -19.23 -41.22
C ALA A 41 76.73 -18.09 -40.44
N ILE A 42 77.31 -16.88 -40.46
CA ILE A 42 76.70 -15.69 -39.87
C ILE A 42 75.38 -15.33 -40.56
N LEU A 43 75.32 -15.45 -41.89
CA LEU A 43 74.12 -15.14 -42.68
C LEU A 43 73.00 -16.16 -42.42
N ASP A 44 73.34 -17.44 -42.36
CA ASP A 44 72.41 -18.51 -41.97
C ASP A 44 71.91 -18.32 -40.54
N LEU A 45 72.81 -18.00 -39.59
CA LEU A 45 72.46 -17.73 -38.21
C LEU A 45 71.53 -16.52 -38.09
N ARG A 46 71.79 -15.44 -38.85
CA ARG A 46 70.92 -14.27 -38.91
C ARG A 46 69.54 -14.63 -39.46
N SER A 47 69.48 -15.44 -40.51
CA SER A 47 68.19 -15.91 -41.05
C SER A 47 67.40 -16.75 -40.04
N LYS A 48 68.08 -17.59 -39.26
CA LYS A 48 67.49 -18.39 -38.18
C LYS A 48 67.03 -17.53 -37.01
N VAL A 49 67.82 -16.52 -36.62
CA VAL A 49 67.44 -15.55 -35.57
C VAL A 49 66.24 -14.72 -36.01
N ASP A 50 66.20 -14.25 -37.26
CA ASP A 50 65.06 -13.52 -37.81
C ASP A 50 63.78 -14.40 -37.85
N ALA A 51 63.94 -15.67 -38.21
CA ALA A 51 62.84 -16.64 -38.19
C ALA A 51 62.33 -16.92 -36.76
N LEU A 52 63.25 -17.12 -35.81
CA LEU A 52 62.91 -17.31 -34.40
C LEU A 52 62.26 -16.05 -33.79
N GLN A 53 62.75 -14.85 -34.12
CA GLN A 53 62.13 -13.60 -33.69
C GLN A 53 60.71 -13.46 -34.25
N LYS A 54 60.48 -13.79 -35.52
CA LYS A 54 59.13 -13.82 -36.11
C LYS A 54 58.22 -14.84 -35.42
N ASP A 55 58.71 -16.04 -35.15
CA ASP A 55 57.93 -17.07 -34.46
C ASP A 55 57.58 -16.67 -33.02
N VAL A 56 58.51 -16.05 -32.30
CA VAL A 56 58.27 -15.54 -30.94
C VAL A 56 57.29 -14.37 -30.97
N ALA A 57 57.41 -13.44 -31.92
CA ALA A 57 56.47 -12.33 -32.09
C ALA A 57 55.06 -12.87 -32.41
N ASN A 58 54.93 -13.77 -33.38
CA ASN A 58 53.67 -14.41 -33.75
C ASN A 58 53.03 -15.17 -32.58
N LYS A 59 53.83 -15.89 -31.78
CA LYS A 59 53.34 -16.57 -30.57
C LYS A 59 52.89 -15.58 -29.51
N THR A 60 53.64 -14.50 -29.30
CA THR A 60 53.29 -13.47 -28.30
C THR A 60 51.98 -12.77 -28.65
N ASP A 61 51.81 -12.38 -29.92
CA ASP A 61 50.57 -11.80 -30.43
C ASP A 61 49.38 -12.76 -30.32
N LYS A 62 49.59 -14.05 -30.58
CA LYS A 62 48.56 -15.06 -30.42
C LYS A 62 48.19 -15.31 -28.95
N THR A 63 49.18 -15.34 -28.05
CA THR A 63 48.95 -15.56 -26.61
C THR A 63 48.21 -14.37 -25.98
N SER A 64 48.57 -13.15 -26.36
CA SER A 64 47.88 -11.92 -25.94
C SER A 64 46.47 -11.82 -26.54
N ALA A 65 46.29 -12.18 -27.81
CA ALA A 65 44.97 -12.26 -28.45
C ALA A 65 44.05 -13.29 -27.76
N LEU A 66 44.59 -14.46 -27.38
CA LEU A 66 43.86 -15.47 -26.61
C LEU A 66 43.46 -14.94 -25.23
N SER A 67 44.39 -14.31 -24.50
CA SER A 67 44.09 -13.72 -23.19
C SER A 67 42.99 -12.65 -23.26
N LEU A 68 42.97 -11.83 -24.31
CA LEU A 68 41.92 -10.84 -24.52
C LEU A 68 40.58 -11.49 -24.88
N SER A 69 40.60 -12.59 -25.65
CA SER A 69 39.40 -13.38 -25.95
C SER A 69 38.81 -13.97 -24.68
N ASP A 70 39.65 -14.57 -23.82
CA ASP A 70 39.22 -15.13 -22.53
C ASP A 70 38.62 -14.05 -21.61
N GLN A 71 39.23 -12.86 -21.56
CA GLN A 71 38.66 -11.72 -20.84
C GLN A 71 37.31 -11.28 -21.43
N ASN A 72 37.17 -11.26 -22.76
CA ASN A 72 35.91 -10.91 -23.41
C ASN A 72 34.81 -11.92 -23.04
N ASP A 73 35.15 -13.21 -23.02
CA ASP A 73 34.21 -14.27 -22.65
C ASP A 73 33.83 -14.21 -21.16
N GLN A 74 34.77 -13.91 -20.27
CA GLN A 74 34.49 -13.65 -18.85
C GLN A 74 33.54 -12.45 -18.66
N LEU A 75 33.81 -11.32 -19.33
CA LEU A 75 32.94 -10.15 -19.27
C LEU A 75 31.55 -10.44 -19.84
N ARG A 76 31.45 -11.23 -20.91
CA ARG A 76 30.16 -11.67 -21.47
C ARG A 76 29.37 -12.53 -20.48
N GLN A 77 30.03 -13.42 -19.75
CA GLN A 77 29.41 -14.23 -18.70
C GLN A 77 28.93 -13.36 -17.52
N GLU A 78 29.73 -12.38 -17.09
CA GLU A 78 29.32 -11.42 -16.06
C GLU A 78 28.13 -10.56 -16.49
N ILE A 79 28.11 -10.06 -17.74
CA ILE A 79 26.97 -9.32 -18.28
C ILE A 79 25.70 -10.19 -18.28
N ALA A 80 25.81 -11.46 -18.66
CA ALA A 80 24.67 -12.39 -18.60
C ALA A 80 24.18 -12.60 -17.16
N ARG A 81 25.10 -12.78 -16.20
CA ARG A 81 24.78 -12.92 -14.78
C ARG A 81 24.11 -11.66 -14.21
N LEU A 82 24.65 -10.48 -14.51
CA LEU A 82 24.10 -9.19 -14.07
C LEU A 82 22.71 -8.95 -14.68
N ARG A 83 22.50 -9.30 -15.96
CA ARG A 83 21.17 -9.24 -16.57
C ARG A 83 20.16 -10.15 -15.87
N GLY A 84 20.56 -11.38 -15.52
CA GLY A 84 19.73 -12.28 -14.72
C GLY A 84 19.41 -11.71 -13.33
N GLN A 85 20.38 -11.10 -12.65
CA GLN A 85 20.15 -10.43 -11.37
C GLN A 85 19.19 -9.24 -11.50
N ILE A 86 19.31 -8.43 -12.56
CA ILE A 86 18.40 -7.32 -12.83
C ILE A 86 16.98 -7.82 -13.05
N GLU A 87 16.79 -8.94 -13.76
CA GLU A 87 15.47 -9.52 -14.00
C GLU A 87 14.82 -10.02 -12.70
N VAL A 88 15.59 -10.71 -11.84
CA VAL A 88 15.12 -11.13 -10.51
C VAL A 88 14.74 -9.91 -9.66
N LEU A 89 15.61 -8.89 -9.58
CA LEU A 89 15.34 -7.67 -8.82
C LEU A 89 14.11 -6.91 -9.36
N THR A 90 13.91 -6.89 -10.68
CA THR A 90 12.75 -6.25 -11.31
C THR A 90 11.46 -6.97 -10.93
N ASN A 91 11.47 -8.31 -10.93
CA ASN A 91 10.34 -9.12 -10.50
C ASN A 91 10.06 -8.94 -9.00
N GLU A 92 11.08 -8.97 -8.15
CA GLU A 92 10.94 -8.72 -6.71
C GLU A 92 10.39 -7.32 -6.40
N LEU A 93 10.86 -6.30 -7.13
CA LEU A 93 10.34 -4.94 -7.01
C LEU A 93 8.88 -4.88 -7.42
N SER A 94 8.51 -5.48 -8.55
CA SER A 94 7.13 -5.54 -9.03
C SER A 94 6.23 -6.25 -8.02
N ASN A 95 6.64 -7.42 -7.51
CA ASN A 95 5.90 -8.16 -6.48
C ASN A 95 5.76 -7.37 -5.18
N THR A 96 6.80 -6.62 -4.79
CA THR A 96 6.76 -5.80 -3.57
C THR A 96 5.86 -4.59 -3.74
N GLN A 97 5.91 -3.90 -4.90
CA GLN A 97 4.99 -2.82 -5.23
C GLN A 97 3.54 -3.30 -5.30
N GLN A 98 3.30 -4.48 -5.88
CA GLN A 98 1.96 -5.08 -5.93
C GLN A 98 1.45 -5.39 -4.53
N ARG A 99 2.24 -6.05 -3.67
CA ARG A 99 1.89 -6.28 -2.27
C ARG A 99 1.62 -4.99 -1.50
N GLN A 100 2.42 -3.96 -1.73
CA GLN A 100 2.23 -2.65 -1.12
C GLN A 100 0.89 -2.02 -1.55
N LYS A 101 0.57 -2.09 -2.85
CA LYS A 101 -0.72 -1.62 -3.38
C LYS A 101 -1.89 -2.39 -2.78
N ASP A 102 -1.80 -3.71 -2.71
CA ASP A 102 -2.84 -4.57 -2.11
C ASP A 102 -3.06 -4.21 -0.63
N PHE A 103 -1.98 -3.94 0.12
CA PHE A 103 -2.07 -3.46 1.49
C PHE A 103 -2.72 -2.08 1.61
N TYR A 104 -2.42 -1.13 0.70
CA TYR A 104 -3.08 0.18 0.68
C TYR A 104 -4.58 0.07 0.41
N VAL A 105 -4.99 -0.82 -0.49
CA VAL A 105 -6.41 -1.05 -0.79
C VAL A 105 -7.13 -1.68 0.40
N ASP A 106 -6.51 -2.65 1.08
CA ASP A 106 -7.08 -3.22 2.33
C ASP A 106 -7.18 -2.16 3.43
N LEU A 107 -6.14 -1.35 3.61
CA LEU A 107 -6.11 -0.28 4.59
C LEU A 107 -7.21 0.76 4.33
N ASP A 108 -7.39 1.19 3.07
CA ASP A 108 -8.48 2.11 2.67
C ASP A 108 -9.86 1.51 2.92
N ALA A 109 -10.06 0.23 2.57
CA ALA A 109 -11.31 -0.48 2.83
C ALA A 109 -11.61 -0.61 4.33
N ARG A 110 -10.58 -0.76 5.16
CA ARG A 110 -10.71 -0.81 6.64
C ARG A 110 -10.92 0.56 7.23
N LEU A 111 -10.23 1.60 6.75
CA LEU A 111 -10.43 2.98 7.18
C LEU A 111 -11.84 3.46 6.82
N ARG A 112 -12.36 3.16 5.64
CA ARG A 112 -13.75 3.47 5.26
C ARG A 112 -14.81 2.80 6.14
N LYS A 113 -14.51 1.64 6.72
CA LYS A 113 -15.40 0.99 7.71
C LYS A 113 -15.34 1.68 9.08
N LEU A 114 -14.23 2.34 9.38
CA LEU A 114 -13.98 3.03 10.65
C LEU A 114 -14.30 4.52 10.58
N GLU A 115 -14.41 5.12 9.38
CA GLU A 115 -14.89 6.48 9.21
C GLU A 115 -16.36 6.54 9.63
N PRO A 116 -16.68 7.23 10.73
CA PRO A 116 -18.06 7.41 11.12
C PRO A 116 -18.74 8.30 10.09
N GLN A 117 -19.73 7.76 9.38
CA GLN A 117 -20.57 8.61 8.56
C GLN A 117 -21.38 9.50 9.49
N LYS A 118 -21.24 10.82 9.34
CA LYS A 118 -22.11 11.79 10.01
C LYS A 118 -23.48 11.67 9.38
N VAL A 119 -24.38 10.94 10.03
CA VAL A 119 -25.76 10.82 9.60
C VAL A 119 -26.61 11.71 10.51
N THR A 120 -27.44 12.55 9.90
CA THR A 120 -28.46 13.31 10.64
C THR A 120 -29.60 12.34 10.97
N ILE A 121 -29.62 11.85 12.21
CA ILE A 121 -30.70 10.99 12.71
C ILE A 121 -31.57 11.87 13.60
N ASP A 122 -32.86 11.95 13.30
CA ASP A 122 -33.83 12.66 14.15
C ASP A 122 -33.43 14.13 14.43
N GLY A 123 -32.79 14.80 13.46
CA GLY A 123 -32.36 16.21 13.56
C GLY A 123 -31.03 16.46 14.28
N LYS A 124 -30.33 15.40 14.72
CA LYS A 124 -29.06 15.50 15.45
C LYS A 124 -27.92 14.85 14.65
N GLU A 125 -26.82 15.57 14.45
CA GLU A 125 -25.59 15.00 13.86
C GLU A 125 -25.03 13.94 14.80
N SER A 126 -25.07 12.68 14.36
CA SER A 126 -24.52 11.56 15.12
C SER A 126 -23.46 10.87 14.27
N SER A 127 -22.28 10.70 14.84
CA SER A 127 -21.20 9.88 14.30
C SER A 127 -21.58 8.42 14.53
N VAL A 128 -22.14 7.77 13.52
CA VAL A 128 -22.58 6.38 13.64
C VAL A 128 -21.62 5.44 12.92
N ASP A 129 -21.20 4.38 13.62
CA ASP A 129 -20.39 3.32 13.04
C ASP A 129 -21.17 2.60 11.94
N LEU A 130 -20.51 2.23 10.84
CA LEU A 130 -21.12 1.51 9.73
C LEU A 130 -21.78 0.20 10.19
N ASN A 131 -21.24 -0.45 11.21
CA ASN A 131 -21.82 -1.67 11.80
C ASN A 131 -23.12 -1.38 12.56
N GLU A 132 -23.23 -0.24 13.24
CA GLU A 132 -24.47 0.18 13.90
C GLU A 132 -25.58 0.37 12.87
N GLN A 133 -25.29 1.15 11.82
CA GLN A 133 -26.25 1.40 10.75
C GLN A 133 -26.72 0.10 10.11
N LYS A 134 -25.80 -0.80 9.75
CA LYS A 134 -26.14 -2.12 9.20
C LYS A 134 -27.00 -2.96 10.13
N SER A 135 -26.67 -2.98 11.43
CA SER A 135 -27.44 -3.73 12.42
C SER A 135 -28.86 -3.18 12.57
N TYR A 136 -29.01 -1.85 12.55
CA TYR A 136 -30.30 -1.19 12.62
C TYR A 136 -31.14 -1.44 11.35
N ASP A 137 -30.53 -1.30 10.17
CA ASP A 137 -31.19 -1.53 8.88
C ASP A 137 -31.64 -3.00 8.72
N ALA A 138 -30.84 -3.96 9.18
CA ALA A 138 -31.23 -5.36 9.20
C ALA A 138 -32.48 -5.60 10.06
N ALA A 139 -32.54 -4.99 11.25
CA ALA A 139 -33.71 -5.08 12.13
C ALA A 139 -34.96 -4.42 11.50
N LEU A 140 -34.79 -3.27 10.83
CA LEU A 140 -35.86 -2.63 10.07
C LEU A 140 -36.37 -3.48 8.91
N ASN A 141 -35.48 -4.16 8.20
CA ASN A 141 -35.87 -5.04 7.10
C ASN A 141 -36.69 -6.24 7.59
N LEU A 142 -36.37 -6.80 8.76
CA LEU A 142 -37.21 -7.83 9.40
C LEU A 142 -38.61 -7.28 9.71
N PHE A 143 -38.69 -6.06 10.27
CA PHE A 143 -39.99 -5.44 10.58
C PHE A 143 -40.82 -5.20 9.31
N LYS A 144 -40.21 -4.66 8.25
CA LYS A 144 -40.86 -4.44 6.95
C LYS A 144 -41.27 -5.75 6.27
N GLY A 145 -40.49 -6.81 6.47
CA GLY A 145 -40.80 -8.16 6.00
C GLY A 145 -41.91 -8.86 6.78
N GLY A 146 -42.41 -8.27 7.86
CA GLY A 146 -43.47 -8.83 8.69
C GLY A 146 -42.99 -9.80 9.78
N ASP A 147 -41.68 -10.08 9.86
CA ASP A 147 -41.11 -10.82 10.98
C ASP A 147 -40.94 -9.90 12.20
N TYR A 148 -42.06 -9.59 12.83
CA TYR A 148 -42.10 -8.70 13.99
C TYR A 148 -41.38 -9.30 15.20
N LYS A 149 -41.40 -10.62 15.35
CA LYS A 149 -40.72 -11.30 16.47
C LYS A 149 -39.20 -11.19 16.31
N GLY A 150 -38.69 -11.51 15.12
CA GLY A 150 -37.28 -11.34 14.77
C GLY A 150 -36.85 -9.88 14.85
N ALA A 151 -37.66 -8.95 14.35
CA ALA A 151 -37.38 -7.52 14.44
C ALA A 151 -37.27 -7.03 15.88
N GLY A 152 -38.23 -7.39 16.75
CA GLY A 152 -38.20 -7.01 18.16
C GLY A 152 -36.95 -7.53 18.89
N ALA A 153 -36.53 -8.77 18.59
CA ALA A 153 -35.29 -9.33 19.10
C ALA A 153 -34.06 -8.57 18.57
N ALA A 154 -34.00 -8.31 17.27
CA ALA A 154 -32.88 -7.62 16.63
C ALA A 154 -32.72 -6.18 17.13
N PHE A 155 -33.80 -5.41 17.29
CA PHE A 155 -33.74 -4.08 17.89
C PHE A 155 -33.35 -4.11 19.37
N SER A 156 -33.82 -5.10 20.13
CA SER A 156 -33.40 -5.26 21.53
C SER A 156 -31.92 -5.57 21.64
N ASP A 157 -31.37 -6.39 20.73
CA ASP A 157 -29.95 -6.69 20.67
C ASP A 157 -29.13 -5.47 20.23
N PHE A 158 -29.63 -4.70 19.27
CA PHE A 158 -29.03 -3.42 18.87
C PHE A 158 -28.87 -2.48 20.07
N LEU A 159 -29.90 -2.33 20.89
CA LEU A 159 -29.87 -1.46 22.07
C LEU A 159 -28.87 -1.91 23.13
N LYS A 160 -28.63 -3.23 23.26
CA LYS A 160 -27.62 -3.77 24.18
C LYS A 160 -26.20 -3.52 23.67
N ARG A 161 -25.99 -3.67 22.36
CA ARG A 161 -24.67 -3.53 21.73
C ARG A 161 -24.28 -2.07 21.54
N TYR A 162 -25.26 -1.21 21.27
CA TYR A 162 -25.05 0.18 20.91
C TYR A 162 -25.94 1.13 21.75
N PRO A 163 -25.78 1.13 23.09
CA PRO A 163 -26.65 1.90 23.98
C PRO A 163 -26.50 3.43 23.84
N GLN A 164 -25.40 3.89 23.24
CA GLN A 164 -25.11 5.31 23.00
C GLN A 164 -25.35 5.74 21.55
N SER A 165 -25.89 4.84 20.70
CA SER A 165 -26.11 5.14 19.29
C SER A 165 -27.16 6.24 19.10
N GLY A 166 -26.98 7.07 18.07
CA GLY A 166 -28.01 8.01 17.62
C GLY A 166 -29.31 7.31 17.21
N TYR A 167 -29.24 6.02 16.81
CA TYR A 167 -30.41 5.21 16.50
C TYR A 167 -31.11 4.62 17.73
N ALA A 168 -30.52 4.70 18.93
CA ALA A 168 -31.05 4.03 20.12
C ALA A 168 -32.51 4.45 20.47
N PRO A 169 -32.90 5.74 20.43
CA PRO A 169 -34.30 6.12 20.65
C PRO A 169 -35.25 5.50 19.61
N SER A 170 -34.84 5.52 18.34
CA SER A 170 -35.59 4.93 17.23
C SER A 170 -35.69 3.41 17.35
N ALA A 171 -34.61 2.72 17.71
CA ALA A 171 -34.61 1.26 17.93
C ALA A 171 -35.54 0.87 19.07
N GLN A 172 -35.52 1.59 20.20
CA GLN A 172 -36.45 1.36 21.31
C GLN A 172 -37.90 1.58 20.89
N TYR A 173 -38.16 2.61 20.09
CA TYR A 173 -39.48 2.84 19.49
C TYR A 173 -39.92 1.65 18.62
N TRP A 174 -39.04 1.12 17.78
CA TRP A 174 -39.35 -0.04 16.93
C TRP A 174 -39.56 -1.34 17.70
N VAL A 175 -38.90 -1.54 18.86
CA VAL A 175 -39.24 -2.67 19.75
C VAL A 175 -40.72 -2.62 20.15
N GLY A 176 -41.23 -1.44 20.55
CA GLY A 176 -42.63 -1.29 20.91
C GLY A 176 -43.58 -1.48 19.73
N ASN A 177 -43.22 -1.01 18.53
CA ASN A 177 -44.01 -1.25 17.32
C ASN A 177 -44.03 -2.73 16.92
N ALA A 178 -42.91 -3.43 17.07
CA ALA A 178 -42.81 -4.86 16.80
C ALA A 178 -43.70 -5.67 17.75
N LEU A 179 -43.75 -5.30 19.03
CA LEU A 179 -44.66 -5.93 20.01
C LEU A 179 -46.13 -5.61 19.70
N TYR A 180 -46.42 -4.36 19.30
CA TYR A 180 -47.76 -3.96 18.88
C TYR A 180 -48.25 -4.79 17.69
N ALA A 181 -47.40 -4.98 16.68
CA ALA A 181 -47.70 -5.81 15.50
C ALA A 181 -47.90 -7.29 15.84
N GLN A 182 -47.25 -7.78 16.90
CA GLN A 182 -47.47 -9.11 17.48
C GLN A 182 -48.75 -9.21 18.34
N ARG A 183 -49.51 -8.12 18.49
CA ARG A 183 -50.66 -7.98 19.39
C ARG A 183 -50.31 -8.10 20.88
N ASP A 184 -49.02 -8.05 21.23
CA ASP A 184 -48.59 -7.90 22.63
C ASP A 184 -48.65 -6.42 23.02
N TYR A 185 -49.88 -5.94 23.20
CA TYR A 185 -50.12 -4.53 23.51
C TYR A 185 -49.59 -4.13 24.89
N LYS A 186 -49.54 -5.06 25.85
CA LYS A 186 -48.96 -4.81 27.17
C LYS A 186 -47.44 -4.64 27.09
N GLY A 187 -46.77 -5.54 26.36
CA GLY A 187 -45.34 -5.41 26.06
C GLY A 187 -45.03 -4.14 25.27
N ALA A 188 -45.86 -3.82 24.27
CA ALA A 188 -45.73 -2.60 23.48
C ALA A 188 -45.78 -1.34 24.35
N ILE A 189 -46.75 -1.24 25.27
CA ILE A 189 -46.85 -0.12 26.21
C ILE A 189 -45.58 0.01 27.05
N ALA A 190 -45.08 -1.09 27.63
CA ALA A 190 -43.86 -1.06 28.43
C ALA A 190 -42.63 -0.62 27.61
N ALA A 191 -42.49 -1.12 26.38
CA ALA A 191 -41.41 -0.74 25.48
C ALA A 191 -41.47 0.74 25.06
N GLN A 192 -42.67 1.28 24.84
CA GLN A 192 -42.83 2.70 24.51
C GLN A 192 -42.68 3.63 25.71
N GLN A 193 -43.06 3.19 26.91
CA GLN A 193 -42.73 3.91 28.14
C GLN A 193 -41.22 4.00 28.35
N ALA A 194 -40.47 2.97 27.95
CA ALA A 194 -39.01 3.02 27.99
C ALA A 194 -38.43 4.07 27.03
N VAL A 195 -39.06 4.37 25.88
CA VAL A 195 -38.66 5.51 25.03
C VAL A 195 -38.77 6.82 25.81
N MET A 196 -39.91 7.05 26.46
CA MET A 196 -40.16 8.27 27.22
C MET A 196 -39.22 8.42 28.43
N LYS A 197 -38.87 7.30 29.06
CA LYS A 197 -38.02 7.27 30.25
C LYS A 197 -36.54 7.45 29.90
N ASN A 198 -36.06 6.73 28.89
CA ASN A 198 -34.63 6.65 28.58
C ASN A 198 -34.21 7.73 27.57
N TYR A 199 -35.13 8.23 26.75
CA TYR A 199 -34.86 9.20 25.69
C TYR A 199 -35.88 10.36 25.70
N PRO A 200 -36.04 11.11 26.81
CA PRO A 200 -37.10 12.11 26.98
C PRO A 200 -37.04 13.27 25.98
N ASP A 201 -35.86 13.56 25.43
CA ASP A 201 -35.62 14.64 24.45
C ASP A 201 -35.72 14.16 23.00
N SER A 202 -35.97 12.87 22.76
CA SER A 202 -36.08 12.34 21.40
C SER A 202 -37.37 12.80 20.73
N PRO A 203 -37.36 13.14 19.42
CA PRO A 203 -38.59 13.44 18.69
C PRO A 203 -39.53 12.22 18.61
N LYS A 204 -39.04 11.00 18.88
CA LYS A 204 -39.85 9.78 18.92
C LYS A 204 -40.76 9.67 20.15
N VAL A 205 -40.61 10.55 21.14
CA VAL A 205 -41.42 10.52 22.36
C VAL A 205 -42.90 10.77 22.06
N ALA A 206 -43.22 11.72 21.17
CA ALA A 206 -44.60 12.00 20.77
C ALA A 206 -45.24 10.80 20.05
N ASP A 207 -44.50 10.16 19.14
CA ASP A 207 -44.94 8.95 18.44
C ASP A 207 -45.12 7.76 19.42
N ALA A 208 -44.22 7.61 20.38
CA ALA A 208 -44.31 6.57 21.41
C ALA A 208 -45.58 6.74 22.27
N MET A 209 -45.92 7.99 22.65
CA MET A 209 -47.16 8.28 23.39
C MET A 209 -48.41 7.96 22.57
N LEU A 210 -48.41 8.25 21.27
CA LEU A 210 -49.50 7.88 20.36
C LEU A 210 -49.67 6.36 20.27
N ASN A 211 -48.57 5.62 20.21
CA ASN A 211 -48.58 4.16 20.20
C ASN A 211 -49.06 3.56 21.52
N ILE A 212 -48.74 4.16 22.67
CA ILE A 212 -49.31 3.77 23.96
C ILE A 212 -50.82 3.96 23.95
N GLY A 213 -51.30 5.13 23.51
CA GLY A 213 -52.73 5.40 23.37
C GLY A 213 -53.42 4.38 22.48
N SER A 214 -52.85 4.11 21.31
CA SER A 214 -53.37 3.09 20.37
C SER A 214 -53.35 1.69 20.96
N SER A 215 -52.33 1.32 21.73
CA SER A 215 -52.25 0.02 22.43
C SER A 215 -53.37 -0.14 23.45
N TYR A 216 -53.72 0.90 24.19
CA TYR A 216 -54.86 0.86 25.12
C TYR A 216 -56.21 0.75 24.39
N ILE A 217 -56.35 1.36 23.21
CA ILE A 217 -57.55 1.18 22.37
C ILE A 217 -57.72 -0.29 21.98
N GLU A 218 -56.65 -0.93 21.52
CA GLU A 218 -56.67 -2.36 21.16
C GLU A 218 -56.95 -3.26 22.38
N LEU A 219 -56.47 -2.88 23.56
CA LEU A 219 -56.81 -3.52 24.83
C LEU A 219 -58.24 -3.23 25.32
N LYS A 220 -59.01 -2.40 24.60
CA LYS A 220 -60.36 -1.93 24.97
C LYS A 220 -60.41 -1.13 26.27
N ASP A 221 -59.26 -0.66 26.77
CA ASP A 221 -59.18 0.24 27.92
C ASP A 221 -59.33 1.69 27.45
N LYS A 222 -60.58 2.09 27.19
CA LYS A 222 -60.92 3.43 26.73
C LYS A 222 -60.46 4.52 27.70
N ALA A 223 -60.49 4.25 29.01
CA ALA A 223 -60.11 5.21 30.04
C ALA A 223 -58.60 5.51 29.98
N ALA A 224 -57.77 4.45 29.94
CA ALA A 224 -56.32 4.59 29.80
C ALA A 224 -55.92 5.16 28.43
N ALA A 225 -56.62 4.78 27.35
CA ALA A 225 -56.41 5.33 26.02
C ALA A 225 -56.64 6.84 26.00
N LYS A 226 -57.80 7.29 26.50
CA LYS A 226 -58.15 8.72 26.57
C LYS A 226 -57.10 9.51 27.36
N LYS A 227 -56.76 9.03 28.57
CA LYS A 227 -55.72 9.66 29.41
C LYS A 227 -54.37 9.79 28.70
N SER A 228 -53.97 8.77 27.95
CA SER A 228 -52.69 8.75 27.23
C SER A 228 -52.70 9.72 26.04
N LEU A 229 -53.79 9.77 25.28
CA LEU A 229 -53.94 10.68 24.14
C LEU A 229 -54.10 12.14 24.59
N ASP A 230 -54.84 12.41 25.66
CA ASP A 230 -54.93 13.76 26.27
C ASP A 230 -53.55 14.25 26.71
N ALA A 231 -52.74 13.39 27.34
CA ALA A 231 -51.38 13.74 27.73
C ALA A 231 -50.47 14.04 26.53
N LEU A 232 -50.61 13.31 25.41
CA LEU A 232 -49.88 13.58 24.18
C LEU A 232 -50.24 14.96 23.61
N ILE A 233 -51.54 15.28 23.54
CA ILE A 233 -52.02 16.55 23.00
C ILE A 233 -51.58 17.73 23.88
N ALA A 234 -51.60 17.55 25.21
CA ALA A 234 -51.16 18.57 26.14
C ALA A 234 -49.65 18.82 26.07
N LYS A 235 -48.84 17.76 25.93
CA LYS A 235 -47.38 17.84 25.98
C LYS A 235 -46.73 18.17 24.63
N TYR A 236 -47.31 17.73 23.52
CA TYR A 236 -46.78 17.92 22.16
C TYR A 236 -47.86 18.42 21.18
N PRO A 237 -48.52 19.56 21.46
CA PRO A 237 -49.72 20.01 20.74
C PRO A 237 -49.53 20.25 19.23
N GLU A 238 -48.31 20.59 18.81
CA GLU A 238 -47.95 20.87 17.42
C GLU A 238 -47.40 19.64 16.66
N SER A 239 -47.24 18.50 17.34
CA SER A 239 -46.70 17.29 16.70
C SER A 239 -47.73 16.62 15.78
N PRO A 240 -47.29 15.97 14.67
CA PRO A 240 -48.17 15.13 13.85
C PRO A 240 -48.85 14.03 14.65
N ALA A 241 -48.15 13.49 15.67
CA ALA A 241 -48.68 12.50 16.58
C ALA A 241 -49.89 13.04 17.38
N ALA A 242 -49.84 14.28 17.86
CA ALA A 242 -50.96 14.90 18.59
C ALA A 242 -52.19 15.12 17.70
N GLN A 243 -52.00 15.45 16.41
CA GLN A 243 -53.12 15.55 15.47
C GLN A 243 -53.82 14.19 15.30
N THR A 244 -53.04 13.13 15.08
CA THR A 244 -53.56 11.75 15.03
C THR A 244 -54.21 11.35 16.35
N GLY A 245 -53.66 11.81 17.48
CA GLY A 245 -54.21 11.57 18.81
C GLY A 245 -55.60 12.20 19.00
N LYS A 246 -55.81 13.43 18.52
CA LYS A 246 -57.13 14.10 18.54
C LYS A 246 -58.18 13.31 17.75
N GLU A 247 -57.81 12.84 16.56
CA GLU A 247 -58.69 12.03 15.71
C GLU A 247 -59.10 10.72 16.39
N LYS A 248 -58.13 9.98 16.95
CA LYS A 248 -58.39 8.76 17.72
C LYS A 248 -59.23 9.02 18.97
N LEU A 249 -59.01 10.14 19.66
CA LEU A 249 -59.80 10.48 20.85
C LEU A 249 -61.27 10.77 20.49
N ALA A 250 -61.53 11.36 19.32
CA ALA A 250 -62.88 11.61 18.84
C ALA A 250 -63.67 10.33 18.51
N THR A 251 -62.98 9.23 18.14
CA THR A 251 -63.62 7.93 17.86
C THR A 251 -63.90 7.10 19.12
N LEU A 252 -63.32 7.46 20.27
CA LEU A 252 -63.47 6.72 21.54
C LEU A 252 -64.76 7.03 22.32
N LYS A 253 -65.71 7.75 21.71
CA LYS A 253 -67.02 8.05 22.29
C LYS A 253 -67.79 6.81 22.78
#